data_AF-A0A7W1D4X4-F1
#
_entry.id   AF-A0A7W1D4X4-F1
#
_cell.length_a   1.000
_cell.length_b   1.000
_cell.length_c   1.000
_cell.angle_alpha   90.00
_cell.angle_beta   90.00
_cell.angle_gamma   90.00
#
_symmetry.space_group_name_H-M   'P 1'
#
loop_
_entity.id
_entity.type
_entity.pdbx_description
1 polymer ?
#
loop_
_entity_poly.entity_id
_entity_poly.type
_entity_poly.pdbx_seq_one_letter_code
_entity_poly.pdbx_strand_id
1 'polypeptide(L)'
;MKQRAVAIVADYLSHRPLGRVVGLKPIGDDDYILAIEDLRDGRVHIVKTPRDLEPWLKSFKTGECLQPAFGLCGRCNNIHADRDVDGEVFGNCIRCQVDLVEVALELRYEQEAE
;
A
#
# COMPACT_ATOMS: atom_id res chain seq x y z
N MET A 1 5.10 6.36 26.45
CA MET A 1 5.03 4.91 26.17
C MET A 1 4.91 4.54 24.68
N LYS A 2 4.37 5.39 23.79
CA LYS A 2 4.16 5.08 22.36
C LYS A 2 5.46 4.87 21.54
N GLN A 3 6.54 5.59 21.84
CA GLN A 3 7.82 5.52 21.10
C GLN A 3 8.56 4.17 21.22
N ARG A 4 8.35 3.43 22.31
CA ARG A 4 9.08 2.18 22.58
C ARG A 4 8.61 1.03 21.70
N ALA A 5 7.33 0.99 21.35
CA ALA A 5 6.77 -0.01 20.45
C ALA A 5 7.22 0.21 19.00
N VAL A 6 7.27 1.47 18.55
CA VAL A 6 7.74 1.83 17.21
C VAL A 6 9.22 1.45 17.03
N ALA A 7 10.07 1.71 18.02
CA ALA A 7 11.49 1.34 17.98
C ALA A 7 11.70 -0.19 17.89
N ILE A 8 10.91 -0.97 18.62
CA ILE A 8 10.99 -2.45 18.59
C ILE A 8 10.56 -3.00 17.22
N VAL A 9 9.52 -2.44 16.60
CA VAL A 9 9.08 -2.85 15.26
C VAL A 9 10.11 -2.45 14.20
N ALA A 10 10.68 -1.25 14.30
CA ALA A 10 11.73 -0.79 13.40
C ALA A 10 12.99 -1.66 13.49
N ASP A 11 13.43 -2.03 14.70
CA ASP A 11 14.57 -2.92 14.95
C ASP A 11 14.30 -4.36 14.47
N TYR A 12 13.07 -4.87 14.61
CA TYR A 12 12.71 -6.18 14.05
C TYR A 12 12.77 -6.20 12.51
N LEU A 13 12.26 -5.15 11.86
CA LEU A 13 12.26 -5.02 10.40
C LEU A 13 13.65 -4.74 9.82
N SER A 14 14.56 -4.10 10.57
CA SER A 14 15.94 -3.88 10.12
C SER A 14 16.77 -5.16 10.06
N HIS A 15 16.40 -6.19 10.84
CA HIS A 15 17.10 -7.49 10.89
C HIS A 15 16.44 -8.57 10.02
N ARG A 16 15.18 -8.38 9.60
CA ARG A 16 14.46 -9.27 8.69
C ARG A 16 13.54 -8.42 7.82
N PRO A 17 13.89 -8.17 6.54
CA PRO A 17 13.05 -7.35 5.67
C PRO A 17 11.86 -8.21 5.23
N LEU A 18 10.89 -8.41 6.13
CA LEU A 18 9.61 -9.05 5.81
C LEU A 18 8.73 -8.10 4.98
N GLY A 19 8.96 -6.81 5.11
CA GLY A 19 8.31 -5.79 4.30
C GLY A 19 9.14 -4.52 4.18
N ARG A 20 8.78 -3.69 3.19
CA ARG A 20 9.36 -2.37 2.92
C ARG A 20 8.30 -1.30 3.14
N VAL A 21 8.62 -0.27 3.92
CA VAL A 21 7.75 0.90 4.03
C VAL A 21 7.78 1.66 2.71
N VAL A 22 6.61 1.81 2.07
CA VAL A 22 6.46 2.48 0.76
C VAL A 22 5.60 3.73 0.82
N GLY A 23 4.94 3.99 1.95
CA GLY A 23 4.14 5.19 2.13
C GLY A 23 3.84 5.49 3.59
N LEU A 24 3.74 6.78 3.91
CA LEU A 24 3.32 7.29 5.20
C LEU A 24 2.38 8.47 4.97
N LYS A 25 1.17 8.42 5.55
CA LYS A 25 0.17 9.48 5.41
C LYS A 25 -0.30 9.97 6.77
N PRO A 26 -0.18 11.27 7.09
CA PRO A 26 -0.81 11.84 8.28
C PRO A 26 -2.34 11.87 8.12
N ILE A 27 -3.07 11.50 9.17
CA ILE A 27 -4.54 11.56 9.23
C ILE A 27 -5.06 12.35 10.44
N GLY A 28 -4.17 12.81 11.32
CA GLY A 28 -4.48 13.65 12.47
C GLY A 28 -3.20 14.14 13.14
N ASP A 29 -3.36 14.92 14.20
CA ASP A 29 -2.26 15.36 15.05
C ASP A 29 -1.70 14.11 15.76
N ASP A 30 -0.64 13.53 15.21
CA ASP A 30 0.06 12.31 15.65
C ASP A 30 -0.52 10.95 15.21
N ASP A 31 -1.51 10.93 14.32
CA ASP A 31 -2.01 9.68 13.72
C ASP A 31 -1.55 9.54 12.28
N TYR A 32 -0.96 8.38 11.97
CA TYR A 32 -0.40 8.06 10.66
C TYR A 32 -0.92 6.73 10.15
N ILE A 33 -1.05 6.65 8.84
CA ILE A 33 -1.27 5.42 8.12
C ILE A 33 0.03 5.05 7.42
N LEU A 34 0.44 3.81 7.64
CA LEU A 34 1.64 3.23 7.07
C LEU A 34 1.25 2.26 5.95
N ALA A 35 1.94 2.35 4.82
CA ALA A 35 1.86 1.39 3.73
C ALA A 35 3.14 0.56 3.72
N ILE A 36 2.99 -0.76 3.90
CA ILE A 36 4.08 -1.73 3.91
C ILE A 36 3.89 -2.68 2.73
N GLU A 37 4.86 -2.71 1.84
CA GLU A 37 4.97 -3.74 0.80
C GLU A 37 5.52 -5.02 1.40
N ASP A 38 4.80 -6.14 1.28
CA ASP A 38 5.29 -7.46 1.61
C ASP A 38 6.32 -7.89 0.54
N LEU A 39 7.54 -8.22 0.95
CA LEU A 39 8.59 -8.58 0.00
C LEU A 39 8.42 -9.97 -0.63
N ARG A 40 7.49 -10.79 -0.15
CA ARG A 40 7.21 -12.12 -0.70
C ARG A 40 6.40 -12.05 -1.98
N ASP A 41 5.45 -11.13 -2.06
CA ASP A 41 4.48 -11.05 -3.16
C ASP A 41 4.26 -9.63 -3.72
N GLY A 42 4.91 -8.62 -3.15
CA GLY A 42 4.83 -7.22 -3.58
C GLY A 42 3.53 -6.51 -3.19
N ARG A 43 2.62 -7.16 -2.44
CA ARG A 43 1.35 -6.55 -2.05
C ARG A 43 1.55 -5.50 -0.97
N VAL A 44 0.81 -4.39 -1.08
CA VAL A 44 0.89 -3.29 -0.12
C VAL A 44 -0.21 -3.40 0.93
N HIS A 45 0.20 -3.57 2.18
CA HIS A 45 -0.67 -3.62 3.36
C HIS A 45 -0.77 -2.24 4.02
N ILE A 46 -2.00 -1.83 4.31
CA ILE A 46 -2.29 -0.58 5.00
C ILE A 46 -2.46 -0.83 6.50
N VAL A 47 -1.66 -0.13 7.31
CA VAL A 47 -1.60 -0.27 8.76
C VAL A 47 -2.01 1.06 9.37
N LYS A 48 -3.15 1.08 10.07
CA LYS A 48 -3.65 2.25 10.81
C LYS A 48 -3.33 2.13 12.29
N THR A 49 -3.32 0.89 12.79
CA THR A 49 -3.00 0.54 14.17
C THR A 49 -2.04 -0.65 14.22
N PRO A 50 -1.28 -0.83 15.32
CA PRO A 50 -0.41 -2.01 15.45
C PRO A 50 -1.14 -3.35 15.35
N ARG A 51 -2.45 -3.41 15.64
CA ARG A 51 -3.25 -4.65 15.52
C ARG A 51 -3.46 -5.08 14.07
N ASP A 52 -3.42 -4.13 13.13
CA ASP A 52 -3.56 -4.42 11.71
C ASP A 52 -2.37 -5.23 11.17
N LEU A 53 -1.24 -5.23 11.88
CA LEU A 53 -0.07 -6.04 11.55
C LEU A 53 -0.23 -7.51 11.97
N GLU A 54 -1.12 -7.85 12.91
CA GLU A 54 -1.21 -9.21 13.42
C GLU A 54 -1.54 -10.26 12.35
N PRO A 55 -2.53 -10.04 11.45
CA PRO A 55 -2.82 -11.00 10.39
C PRO A 55 -1.64 -11.17 9.42
N TRP A 56 -0.99 -10.06 9.07
CA TRP A 56 0.18 -10.07 8.20
C TRP A 56 1.36 -10.82 8.84
N LEU A 57 1.67 -10.56 10.10
CA LEU A 57 2.72 -11.27 10.84
C LEU A 57 2.42 -12.76 11.04
N LYS A 58 1.15 -13.12 11.23
CA LYS A 58 0.71 -14.53 11.30
C LYS A 58 0.89 -15.25 9.97
N SER A 59 0.65 -14.59 8.84
CA SER A 59 0.76 -15.19 7.51
C SER A 59 2.18 -15.66 7.18
N PHE A 60 3.22 -15.05 7.76
CA PHE A 60 4.60 -15.57 7.64
C PHE A 60 4.81 -16.92 8.31
N LYS A 61 4.03 -17.25 9.35
CA LYS A 61 4.11 -18.55 10.03
C LYS A 61 3.33 -19.62 9.29
N THR A 62 2.20 -19.26 8.69
CA THR A 62 1.35 -20.20 7.94
C THR A 62 1.81 -20.38 6.49
N GLY A 63 2.60 -19.45 5.95
CA GLY A 63 3.02 -19.43 4.55
C GLY A 63 1.93 -18.90 3.61
N GLU A 64 0.80 -18.42 4.14
CA GLU A 64 -0.30 -17.89 3.35
C GLU A 64 0.03 -16.47 2.84
N CYS A 65 -0.43 -16.15 1.64
CA CYS A 65 -0.43 -14.78 1.13
C CYS A 65 -1.73 -14.10 1.57
N LEU A 66 -1.61 -12.93 2.19
CA LEU A 66 -2.76 -12.18 2.68
C LEU A 66 -3.16 -11.14 1.64
N GLN A 67 -4.41 -11.16 1.20
CA GLN A 67 -4.93 -10.07 0.35
C GLN A 67 -5.19 -8.80 1.20
N PRO A 68 -4.68 -7.62 0.79
CA PRO A 68 -4.98 -6.37 1.46
C PRO A 68 -6.48 -6.04 1.42
N ALA A 69 -6.98 -5.44 2.50
CA ALA A 69 -8.35 -4.92 2.54
C ALA A 69 -8.49 -3.60 1.76
N PHE A 70 -7.43 -2.78 1.76
CA PHE A 70 -7.39 -1.45 1.18
C PHE A 70 -6.03 -1.19 0.54
N GLY A 71 -5.99 -0.24 -0.39
CA GLY A 71 -4.78 0.25 -1.05
C GLY A 71 -4.53 1.72 -0.74
N LEU A 72 -3.30 2.15 -0.93
CA LEU A 72 -2.92 3.57 -0.93
C LEU A 72 -2.61 3.97 -2.38
N CYS A 73 -3.40 4.90 -2.91
CA CYS A 73 -3.20 5.38 -4.28
C CYS A 73 -1.86 6.09 -4.39
N GLY A 74 -0.97 5.59 -5.25
CA GLY A 74 0.34 6.17 -5.50
C GLY A 74 0.33 7.58 -6.10
N ARG A 75 -0.81 8.02 -6.68
CA ARG A 75 -0.97 9.37 -7.27
C ARG A 75 -1.54 10.40 -6.30
N CYS A 76 -2.67 10.10 -5.65
CA CYS A 76 -3.38 11.07 -4.82
C CYS A 76 -3.29 10.80 -3.31
N ASN A 77 -2.55 9.76 -2.89
CA ASN A 77 -2.41 9.35 -1.49
C ASN A 77 -3.76 9.08 -0.78
N ASN A 78 -4.83 8.81 -1.53
CA ASN A 78 -6.10 8.38 -0.96
C ASN A 78 -6.13 6.88 -0.70
N ILE A 79 -6.84 6.49 0.36
CA ILE A 79 -7.12 5.09 0.64
C ILE A 79 -8.34 4.69 -0.16
N HIS A 80 -8.30 3.53 -0.77
CA HIS A 80 -9.42 3.00 -1.55
C HIS A 80 -9.54 1.49 -1.38
N ALA A 81 -10.69 0.96 -1.79
CA ALA A 81 -10.99 -0.46 -1.82
C ALA A 81 -11.19 -0.98 -3.25
N ASP A 82 -10.77 -0.18 -4.25
CA ASP A 82 -10.90 -0.54 -5.67
C ASP A 82 -10.07 -1.78 -5.97
N ARG A 83 -10.70 -2.74 -6.67
CA ARG A 83 -10.13 -4.06 -6.95
C ARG A 83 -10.25 -4.41 -8.43
N ASP A 84 -9.34 -5.25 -8.90
CA ASP A 84 -9.46 -5.90 -10.20
C ASP A 84 -10.44 -7.09 -10.16
N VAL A 85 -10.52 -7.80 -11.29
CA VAL A 85 -11.42 -8.94 -11.47
C VAL A 85 -11.05 -10.16 -10.61
N ASP A 86 -9.80 -10.27 -10.19
CA ASP A 86 -9.29 -11.34 -9.32
C ASP A 86 -9.38 -10.95 -7.83
N GLY A 87 -9.89 -9.74 -7.56
CA GLY A 87 -10.03 -9.19 -6.22
C GLY A 87 -8.76 -8.55 -5.66
N GLU A 88 -7.71 -8.40 -6.47
CA GLU A 88 -6.49 -7.70 -6.07
C GLU A 88 -6.71 -6.20 -6.00
N VAL A 89 -6.12 -5.56 -5.00
CA VAL A 89 -6.26 -4.11 -4.80
C VAL A 89 -5.37 -3.38 -5.78
N PHE A 90 -5.92 -2.40 -6.49
CA PHE A 90 -5.14 -1.59 -7.41
C PHE A 90 -4.07 -0.74 -6.69
N GLY A 91 -2.95 -0.47 -7.37
CA GLY A 91 -1.94 0.48 -6.87
C GLY A 91 -2.37 1.96 -6.95
N ASN A 92 -3.36 2.27 -7.77
CA ASN A 92 -3.98 3.59 -7.90
C ASN A 92 -5.50 3.45 -7.81
N CYS A 93 -6.18 4.42 -7.20
CA CYS A 93 -7.64 4.44 -7.17
C CYS A 93 -8.21 4.61 -8.59
N ILE A 94 -9.43 4.13 -8.81
CA ILE A 94 -10.06 4.09 -10.14
C ILE A 94 -10.11 5.47 -10.80
N ARG A 95 -10.37 6.52 -10.02
CA ARG A 95 -10.37 7.91 -10.51
C ARG A 95 -9.01 8.29 -11.10
N CYS A 96 -7.94 8.05 -10.36
CA CYS A 96 -6.59 8.37 -10.83
C CYS A 96 -6.15 7.51 -12.02
N GLN A 97 -6.69 6.28 -12.15
CA GLN A 97 -6.44 5.43 -13.32
C GLN A 97 -7.14 5.98 -14.57
N VAL A 98 -8.40 6.39 -14.46
CA VAL A 98 -9.13 7.01 -15.57
C VAL A 98 -8.39 8.25 -16.07
N ASP A 99 -7.98 9.13 -15.15
CA ASP A 99 -7.18 10.32 -15.49
C ASP A 99 -5.86 9.96 -16.22
N LEU A 100 -5.24 8.81 -15.94
CA LEU A 100 -4.02 8.37 -16.64
C LEU A 100 -4.32 7.82 -18.03
N VAL A 101 -5.44 7.11 -18.19
CA VAL A 101 -5.88 6.58 -19.49
C VAL A 101 -6.22 7.71 -20.44
N GLU A 102 -6.92 8.74 -19.97
CA GLU A 102 -7.26 9.92 -20.78
C GLU A 102 -5.99 10.62 -21.29
N VAL A 103 -5.02 10.90 -20.41
CA VAL A 103 -3.73 11.49 -20.78
C VAL A 103 -2.97 10.61 -21.78
N ALA A 104 -2.96 9.29 -21.58
CA ALA A 104 -2.28 8.38 -22.50
C ALA A 104 -2.93 8.36 -23.89
N LEU A 105 -4.26 8.50 -23.97
CA LEU A 105 -4.97 8.58 -25.24
C LEU A 105 -4.67 9.90 -25.96
N GLU A 106 -4.66 11.03 -25.24
CA GLU A 106 -4.28 12.34 -25.79
C GLU A 106 -2.88 12.31 -26.38
N LEU A 107 -1.89 11.81 -25.63
CA LEU A 107 -0.51 11.68 -26.11
C LEU A 107 -0.39 10.80 -27.36
N ARG A 108 -1.19 9.74 -27.46
CA ARG A 108 -1.18 8.88 -28.65
C ARG A 108 -1.75 9.61 -29.87
N TYR A 109 -2.82 10.37 -29.70
CA TYR A 109 -3.41 11.13 -30.81
C TYR A 109 -2.48 12.26 -31.30
N GLU A 110 -1.73 12.90 -30.41
CA GLU A 110 -0.71 13.87 -30.80
C GLU A 110 0.40 13.23 -31.64
N GLN A 111 0.88 12.04 -31.25
CA GLN A 111 1.90 11.29 -32.01
C GLN A 111 1.42 10.80 -33.38
N GLU A 112 0.14 10.48 -33.54
CA GLU A 112 -0.45 10.06 -34.82
C GLU A 112 -0.74 11.24 -35.77
N ALA A 113 -0.76 12.48 -35.25
CA ALA A 113 -0.98 13.69 -36.01
C ALA A 113 0.32 14.33 -36.56
N GLU A 114 1.49 13.89 -36.08
CA GLU A 114 2.82 14.22 -36.60
C GLU A 114 3.26 13.26 -37.72
#